data_AF-A0A1I5T0W2-F1
#
_entry.id   AF-A0A1I5T0W2-F1
#
_cell.length_a   1.000
_cell.length_b   1.000
_cell.length_c   1.000
_cell.angle_alpha   90.00
_cell.angle_beta   90.00
_cell.angle_gamma   90.00
#
_symmetry.space_group_name_H-M   'P 1'
#
loop_
_entity.id
_entity.type
_entity.pdbx_description
1 polymer ?
#
loop_
_entity_poly.entity_id
_entity_poly.type
_entity_poly.pdbx_seq_one_letter_code
_entity_poly.pdbx_strand_id
1 'polypeptide(L)'
;MPRSFAAPPAAAGALVPGVERIAVLRANFLGDLVLTLPALAALRAAYPDAEVTYLGAPWHPGLLEGRPGPWDRVVVVPPWPGVRDEPGASRDSAEVRRFLAGQRAEGYDLALQLHGGGGNSNPLVAALGARVTAGARDAGAPALDRDLPYAHDQHEVLRCLEVAGLVGAVPVELAPRLALTPADAAAADAVLPAGPAPLVALHPGAQDPRRRWPAGSFAAVADALAAEGVHVVLVGSGADDRQAADAIRAASSAPLLDLVGRLPLGALAGVLARCRLVVANDSGPRHLAEAVGTATVGVFLERNLLNAGPLGRRRHRVAVSTRTDCPVCGTDQRRSRCGHDRSLVAGVPVGTVVAAALELLEGGGPAVHAAAAAEEPRPAQQPGRRAAR
;
A
#
# COMPACT_ATOMS: atom_id res chain seq x y z
N MET A 1 5.20 -50.15 5.68
CA MET A 1 3.89 -49.66 5.23
C MET A 1 4.02 -48.17 4.92
N PRO A 2 3.75 -47.71 3.69
CA PRO A 2 3.78 -46.29 3.39
C PRO A 2 2.62 -45.62 4.13
N ARG A 3 2.91 -44.54 4.85
CA ARG A 3 1.88 -43.70 5.47
C ARG A 3 1.06 -43.11 4.32
N SER A 4 -0.19 -43.58 4.21
CA SER A 4 -1.21 -42.98 3.37
C SER A 4 -1.32 -41.52 3.76
N PHE A 5 -0.85 -40.61 2.90
CA PHE A 5 -1.27 -39.22 2.97
C PHE A 5 -2.77 -39.23 2.71
N ALA A 6 -3.56 -38.93 3.73
CA ALA A 6 -4.97 -38.68 3.56
C ALA A 6 -5.13 -37.63 2.46
N ALA A 7 -6.09 -37.82 1.55
CA ALA A 7 -6.45 -36.80 0.59
C ALA A 7 -6.75 -35.49 1.36
N PRO A 8 -6.23 -34.33 0.92
CA PRO A 8 -6.53 -33.06 1.58
C PRO A 8 -8.05 -32.85 1.60
N PRO A 9 -8.60 -32.20 2.64
CA PRO A 9 -10.00 -31.84 2.65
C PRO A 9 -10.31 -31.01 1.38
N ALA A 10 -11.40 -31.33 0.69
CA ALA A 10 -11.78 -30.56 -0.49
C ALA A 10 -12.07 -29.09 -0.11
N ALA A 11 -11.48 -28.18 -0.89
CA ALA A 11 -11.93 -26.81 -1.18
C ALA A 11 -11.49 -25.61 -0.30
N ALA A 12 -10.33 -25.63 0.36
CA ALA A 12 -9.61 -24.36 0.56
C ALA A 12 -9.01 -23.95 -0.80
N GLY A 13 -9.65 -23.02 -1.51
CA GLY A 13 -9.18 -22.51 -2.79
C GLY A 13 -10.03 -22.80 -4.03
N ALA A 14 -11.26 -23.29 -3.87
CA ALA A 14 -12.22 -23.33 -4.99
C ALA A 14 -12.93 -21.97 -5.12
N LEU A 15 -13.25 -21.60 -6.37
CA LEU A 15 -14.13 -20.46 -6.66
C LEU A 15 -15.48 -20.63 -5.93
N VAL A 16 -16.04 -19.52 -5.48
CA VAL A 16 -17.40 -19.46 -4.96
C VAL A 16 -18.34 -19.21 -6.15
N PRO A 17 -19.30 -20.11 -6.44
CA PRO A 17 -20.16 -19.97 -7.63
C PRO A 17 -21.15 -18.82 -7.47
N GLY A 18 -21.49 -18.16 -8.59
CA GLY A 18 -22.53 -17.11 -8.63
C GLY A 18 -22.22 -15.94 -7.70
N VAL A 19 -20.98 -15.43 -7.76
CA VAL A 19 -20.56 -14.22 -7.03
C VAL A 19 -20.80 -13.02 -7.92
N GLU A 20 -21.64 -12.11 -7.45
CA GLU A 20 -21.97 -10.83 -8.10
C GLU A 20 -21.47 -9.65 -7.28
N ARG A 21 -21.28 -9.80 -5.96
CA ARG A 21 -20.86 -8.70 -5.07
C ARG A 21 -19.77 -9.12 -4.08
N ILE A 22 -18.69 -8.36 -4.03
CA ILE A 22 -17.52 -8.61 -3.19
C ILE A 22 -17.24 -7.37 -2.33
N ALA A 23 -17.09 -7.56 -1.02
CA ALA A 23 -16.53 -6.56 -0.12
C ALA A 23 -15.08 -6.89 0.22
N VAL A 24 -14.19 -5.91 0.22
CA VAL A 24 -12.79 -6.08 0.64
C VAL A 24 -12.44 -5.05 1.71
N LEU A 25 -12.05 -5.50 2.90
CA LEU A 25 -11.68 -4.63 4.01
C LEU A 25 -10.17 -4.39 4.09
N ARG A 26 -9.76 -3.12 3.90
CA ARG A 26 -8.41 -2.62 4.16
C ARG A 26 -8.47 -1.10 4.44
N ALA A 27 -8.52 -0.72 5.71
CA ALA A 27 -8.77 0.65 6.17
C ALA A 27 -7.56 1.26 6.91
N ASN A 28 -6.34 0.89 6.49
CA ASN A 28 -5.10 1.36 7.10
C ASN A 28 -4.46 2.52 6.32
N PHE A 29 -3.15 2.45 6.11
CA PHE A 29 -2.34 3.51 5.53
C PHE A 29 -2.08 3.30 4.04
N LEU A 30 -1.49 4.30 3.39
CA LEU A 30 -1.25 4.28 1.94
C LEU A 30 -0.44 3.06 1.47
N GLY A 31 0.61 2.66 2.21
CA GLY A 31 1.39 1.47 1.87
C GLY A 31 0.55 0.19 1.96
N ASP A 32 -0.37 0.14 2.92
CA ASP A 32 -1.23 -1.01 3.13
C ASP A 32 -2.23 -1.21 1.98
N LEU A 33 -2.81 -0.12 1.47
CA LEU A 33 -3.61 -0.15 0.24
C LEU A 33 -2.79 -0.69 -0.93
N VAL A 34 -1.59 -0.14 -1.15
CA VAL A 34 -0.74 -0.52 -2.28
C VAL A 34 -0.40 -2.01 -2.26
N LEU A 35 -0.01 -2.54 -1.09
CA LEU A 35 0.34 -3.95 -0.93
C LEU A 35 -0.87 -4.90 -1.13
N THR A 36 -2.09 -4.36 -1.16
CA THR A 36 -3.34 -5.11 -1.40
C THR A 36 -3.72 -5.18 -2.88
N LEU A 37 -3.16 -4.30 -3.74
CA LEU A 37 -3.55 -4.18 -5.15
C LEU A 37 -3.43 -5.51 -5.94
N PRO A 38 -2.37 -6.33 -5.78
CA PRO A 38 -2.28 -7.62 -6.49
C PRO A 38 -3.41 -8.59 -6.11
N ALA A 39 -3.88 -8.57 -4.86
CA ALA A 39 -4.99 -9.41 -4.42
C ALA A 39 -6.33 -8.92 -5.00
N LEU A 40 -6.53 -7.61 -5.10
CA LEU A 40 -7.70 -7.06 -5.80
C LEU A 40 -7.68 -7.44 -7.29
N ALA A 41 -6.52 -7.36 -7.95
CA ALA A 41 -6.37 -7.79 -9.34
C ALA A 41 -6.70 -9.28 -9.53
N ALA A 42 -6.23 -10.14 -8.61
CA ALA A 42 -6.58 -11.56 -8.60
C ALA A 42 -8.10 -11.78 -8.43
N LEU A 43 -8.75 -11.04 -7.52
CA LEU A 43 -10.20 -11.11 -7.32
C LEU A 43 -10.95 -10.67 -8.58
N ARG A 44 -10.57 -9.55 -9.20
CA ARG A 44 -11.18 -9.10 -10.46
C ARG A 44 -11.01 -10.13 -11.58
N ALA A 45 -9.86 -10.78 -11.69
CA ALA A 45 -9.63 -11.80 -12.71
C ALA A 45 -10.48 -13.06 -12.48
N ALA A 46 -10.67 -13.45 -11.21
CA ALA A 46 -11.46 -14.62 -10.83
C ALA A 46 -12.98 -14.37 -10.91
N TYR A 47 -13.40 -13.14 -10.65
CA TYR A 47 -14.79 -12.70 -10.61
C TYR A 47 -14.99 -11.47 -11.51
N PRO A 48 -14.87 -11.62 -12.84
CA PRO A 48 -14.82 -10.49 -13.78
C PRO A 48 -16.08 -9.63 -13.76
N ASP A 49 -17.24 -10.24 -13.57
CA ASP A 49 -18.54 -9.58 -13.60
C ASP A 49 -19.03 -9.11 -12.21
N ALA A 50 -18.29 -9.41 -11.14
CA ALA A 50 -18.69 -9.04 -9.79
C ALA A 50 -18.36 -7.57 -9.47
N GLU A 51 -19.26 -6.89 -8.78
CA GLU A 51 -19.01 -5.56 -8.21
C GLU A 51 -18.09 -5.70 -6.99
N VAL A 52 -16.95 -5.01 -6.99
CA VAL A 52 -15.96 -5.01 -5.91
C VAL A 52 -16.05 -3.69 -5.14
N THR A 53 -16.54 -3.77 -3.91
CA THR A 53 -16.59 -2.66 -2.96
C THR A 53 -15.39 -2.70 -2.02
N TYR A 54 -14.54 -1.68 -2.12
CA TYR A 54 -13.41 -1.48 -1.20
C TYR A 54 -13.88 -0.74 0.05
N LEU A 55 -13.78 -1.39 1.22
CA LEU A 55 -14.08 -0.81 2.52
C LEU A 55 -12.80 -0.21 3.12
N GLY A 56 -12.71 1.12 3.09
CA GLY A 56 -11.49 1.87 3.40
C GLY A 56 -11.65 2.91 4.50
N ALA A 57 -10.56 3.62 4.76
CA ALA A 57 -10.50 4.81 5.62
C ALA A 57 -10.93 6.09 4.86
N PRO A 58 -11.24 7.21 5.56
CA PRO A 58 -11.75 8.45 4.95
C PRO A 58 -10.91 9.06 3.81
N TRP A 59 -9.62 8.76 3.76
CA TRP A 59 -8.72 9.26 2.70
C TRP A 59 -8.80 8.44 1.40
N HIS A 60 -9.31 7.20 1.43
CA HIS A 60 -9.31 6.30 0.27
C HIS A 60 -10.16 6.82 -0.90
N PRO A 61 -11.39 7.36 -0.71
CA PRO A 61 -12.17 7.92 -1.81
C PRO A 61 -11.39 8.97 -2.61
N GLY A 62 -10.68 9.87 -1.93
CA GLY A 62 -9.87 10.92 -2.57
C GLY A 62 -8.72 10.40 -3.45
N LEU A 63 -8.37 9.12 -3.37
CA LEU A 63 -7.39 8.48 -4.27
C LEU A 63 -8.05 7.51 -5.26
N LEU A 64 -9.05 6.75 -4.83
CA LEU A 64 -9.58 5.59 -5.56
C LEU A 64 -10.85 5.88 -6.35
N GLU A 65 -11.65 6.87 -5.94
CA GLU A 65 -12.92 7.18 -6.61
C GLU A 65 -12.67 7.74 -8.02
N GLY A 66 -13.36 7.19 -9.02
CA GLY A 66 -13.16 7.54 -10.43
C GLY A 66 -11.81 7.12 -11.02
N ARG A 67 -10.91 6.49 -10.24
CA ARG A 67 -9.65 5.94 -10.73
C ARG A 67 -9.86 4.54 -11.29
N PRO A 68 -9.35 4.21 -12.50
CA PRO A 68 -9.36 2.85 -13.01
C PRO A 68 -8.62 1.89 -12.07
N GLY A 69 -9.24 0.75 -11.75
CA GLY A 69 -8.65 -0.26 -10.90
C GLY A 69 -9.56 -1.47 -10.69
N PRO A 70 -9.08 -2.49 -9.96
CA PRO A 70 -9.85 -3.69 -9.60
C PRO A 70 -10.90 -3.45 -8.48
N TRP A 71 -11.52 -2.27 -8.44
CA TRP A 71 -12.62 -1.91 -7.56
C TRP A 71 -13.65 -1.10 -8.34
N ASP A 72 -14.91 -1.19 -7.95
CA ASP A 72 -16.00 -0.42 -8.56
C ASP A 72 -16.48 0.69 -7.62
N ARG A 73 -16.41 0.44 -6.31
CA ARG A 73 -16.86 1.39 -5.26
C ARG A 73 -15.89 1.45 -4.10
N VAL A 74 -15.89 2.59 -3.44
CA VAL A 74 -15.13 2.83 -2.22
C VAL A 74 -16.10 3.30 -1.16
N VAL A 75 -16.16 2.59 -0.03
CA VAL A 75 -17.02 2.95 1.09
C VAL A 75 -16.15 3.17 2.32
N VAL A 76 -16.37 4.31 2.97
CA VAL A 76 -15.67 4.65 4.21
C VAL A 76 -16.28 3.86 5.37
N VAL A 77 -15.45 3.07 6.04
CA VAL A 77 -15.83 2.38 7.28
C VAL A 77 -16.08 3.45 8.36
N PRO A 78 -17.01 3.29 9.33
CA PRO A 78 -17.17 4.15 10.53
C PRO A 78 -16.19 3.75 11.64
N PRO A 79 -15.97 4.54 12.73
CA PRO A 79 -14.79 4.41 13.60
C PRO A 79 -14.32 2.98 13.89
N TRP A 80 -14.91 2.10 14.69
CA TRP A 80 -14.42 0.70 14.83
C TRP A 80 -13.00 0.50 15.46
N PRO A 81 -12.96 0.11 16.75
CA PRO A 81 -11.72 -0.17 17.48
C PRO A 81 -10.80 -1.17 16.77
N GLY A 82 -9.55 -0.76 16.55
CA GLY A 82 -8.50 -1.57 15.91
C GLY A 82 -8.67 -1.83 14.40
N VAL A 83 -9.63 -1.16 13.75
CA VAL A 83 -9.73 -1.06 12.28
C VAL A 83 -9.49 0.40 11.89
N ARG A 84 -10.29 1.33 12.44
CA ARG A 84 -9.97 2.76 12.41
C ARG A 84 -10.05 3.32 13.84
N ASP A 85 -8.91 3.29 14.50
CA ASP A 85 -8.80 3.62 15.91
C ASP A 85 -8.80 5.15 16.12
N GLU A 86 -10.01 5.69 16.30
CA GLU A 86 -10.26 7.10 16.61
C GLU A 86 -10.78 7.24 18.05
N PRO A 87 -10.55 8.37 18.74
CA PRO A 87 -11.12 8.61 20.06
C PRO A 87 -12.64 8.42 20.07
N GLY A 88 -13.13 7.55 20.94
CA GLY A 88 -14.56 7.22 21.03
C GLY A 88 -15.05 6.15 20.04
N ALA A 89 -14.14 5.49 19.30
CA ALA A 89 -14.50 4.34 18.48
C ALA A 89 -15.22 3.27 19.31
N SER A 90 -16.39 2.84 18.83
CA SER A 90 -17.20 1.81 19.47
C SER A 90 -17.86 0.97 18.40
N ARG A 91 -17.90 -0.36 18.61
CA ARG A 91 -18.61 -1.30 17.74
C ARG A 91 -20.14 -1.16 17.84
N ASP A 92 -20.62 -0.53 18.91
CA ASP A 92 -22.03 -0.35 19.23
C ASP A 92 -22.51 1.09 19.00
N SER A 93 -21.79 1.90 18.23
CA SER A 93 -22.23 3.25 17.90
C SER A 93 -23.44 3.23 16.95
N ALA A 94 -24.25 4.29 16.96
CA ALA A 94 -25.37 4.42 16.01
C ALA A 94 -24.87 4.50 14.55
N GLU A 95 -23.69 5.09 14.34
CA GLU A 95 -23.02 5.15 13.04
C GLU A 95 -22.63 3.76 12.54
N VAL A 96 -22.01 2.92 13.39
CA VAL A 96 -21.65 1.54 13.06
C VAL A 96 -22.90 0.70 12.77
N ARG A 97 -23.96 0.83 13.57
CA ARG A 97 -25.23 0.13 13.29
C ARG A 97 -25.83 0.52 11.94
N ARG A 98 -25.84 1.82 11.61
CA ARG A 98 -26.35 2.32 10.33
C ARG A 98 -25.50 1.82 9.16
N PHE A 99 -24.18 1.89 9.29
CA PHE A 99 -23.25 1.36 8.31
C PHE A 99 -23.48 -0.13 8.06
N LEU A 100 -23.48 -0.95 9.12
CA LEU A 100 -23.69 -2.39 8.98
C LEU A 100 -25.06 -2.73 8.39
N ALA A 101 -26.12 -2.01 8.76
CA ALA A 101 -27.44 -2.19 8.14
C ALA A 101 -27.41 -1.89 6.64
N GLY A 102 -26.76 -0.79 6.22
CA GLY A 102 -26.58 -0.45 4.81
C GLY A 102 -25.75 -1.50 4.07
N GLN A 103 -24.60 -1.90 4.61
CA GLN A 103 -23.73 -2.87 3.97
C GLN A 103 -24.35 -4.28 3.91
N ARG A 104 -25.19 -4.68 4.87
CA ARG A 104 -25.95 -5.94 4.80
C ARG A 104 -27.01 -5.90 3.70
N ALA A 105 -27.65 -4.76 3.48
CA ALA A 105 -28.64 -4.59 2.43
C ALA A 105 -28.02 -4.71 1.01
N GLU A 106 -26.70 -4.52 0.88
CA GLU A 106 -25.99 -4.77 -0.37
C GLU A 106 -25.91 -6.27 -0.73
N GLY A 107 -26.11 -7.19 0.22
CA GLY A 107 -26.16 -8.63 -0.07
C GLY A 107 -24.87 -9.20 -0.67
N TYR A 108 -23.72 -8.95 -0.04
CA TYR A 108 -22.44 -9.45 -0.52
C TYR A 108 -22.38 -10.98 -0.62
N ASP A 109 -21.87 -11.51 -1.71
CA ASP A 109 -21.57 -12.94 -1.83
C ASP A 109 -20.25 -13.29 -1.15
N LEU A 110 -19.27 -12.40 -1.28
CA LEU A 110 -17.95 -12.53 -0.67
C LEU A 110 -17.61 -11.32 0.18
N ALA A 111 -17.00 -11.56 1.33
CA ALA A 111 -16.31 -10.51 2.07
C ALA A 111 -14.90 -10.96 2.49
N LEU A 112 -13.88 -10.23 2.05
CA LEU A 112 -12.48 -10.51 2.35
C LEU A 112 -11.94 -9.55 3.40
N GLN A 113 -11.31 -10.12 4.42
CA GLN A 113 -10.50 -9.41 5.38
C GLN A 113 -9.05 -9.41 4.88
N LEU A 114 -8.55 -8.23 4.48
CA LEU A 114 -7.15 -8.04 4.09
C LEU A 114 -6.44 -7.09 5.04
N HIS A 115 -6.91 -6.90 6.28
CA HIS A 115 -6.51 -5.78 7.15
C HIS A 115 -5.36 -6.09 8.13
N GLY A 116 -5.12 -7.36 8.47
CA GLY A 116 -4.19 -7.79 9.51
C GLY A 116 -4.60 -9.10 10.17
N GLY A 117 -4.21 -9.34 11.43
CA GLY A 117 -4.44 -10.61 12.14
C GLY A 117 -5.89 -10.94 12.56
N GLY A 118 -6.88 -10.16 12.13
CA GLY A 118 -8.29 -10.50 12.28
C GLY A 118 -8.93 -10.26 13.65
N GLY A 119 -8.16 -10.06 14.74
CA GLY A 119 -8.73 -9.87 16.09
C GLY A 119 -9.77 -8.74 16.20
N ASN A 120 -9.56 -7.65 15.44
CA ASN A 120 -10.49 -6.53 15.36
C ASN A 120 -11.29 -6.47 14.05
N SER A 121 -10.71 -6.96 12.95
CA SER A 121 -11.28 -6.85 11.61
C SER A 121 -12.21 -8.01 11.23
N ASN A 122 -12.00 -9.22 11.74
CA ASN A 122 -12.89 -10.36 11.44
C ASN A 122 -14.30 -10.13 11.99
N PRO A 123 -14.51 -9.56 13.19
CA PRO A 123 -15.85 -9.19 13.64
C PRO A 123 -16.56 -8.18 12.72
N LEU A 124 -15.84 -7.23 12.13
CA LEU A 124 -16.40 -6.29 11.16
C LEU A 124 -16.81 -7.01 9.87
N VAL A 125 -15.93 -7.85 9.32
CA VAL A 125 -16.18 -8.61 8.08
C VAL A 125 -17.33 -9.60 8.25
N ALA A 126 -17.36 -10.36 9.35
CA ALA A 126 -18.46 -11.26 9.68
C ALA A 126 -19.79 -10.49 9.82
N ALA A 127 -19.76 -9.29 10.40
CA ALA A 127 -20.94 -8.45 10.57
C ALA A 127 -21.50 -7.90 9.25
N LEU A 128 -20.80 -7.99 8.11
CA LEU A 128 -21.32 -7.62 6.79
C LEU A 128 -22.41 -8.58 6.29
N GLY A 129 -22.47 -9.80 6.83
CA GLY A 129 -23.49 -10.79 6.46
C GLY A 129 -23.31 -11.36 5.05
N ALA A 130 -22.06 -11.45 4.58
CA ALA A 130 -21.77 -12.05 3.28
C ALA A 130 -22.02 -13.56 3.26
N ARG A 131 -22.30 -14.14 2.09
CA ARG A 131 -22.51 -15.59 1.93
C ARG A 131 -21.26 -16.41 2.28
N VAL A 132 -20.07 -15.91 1.93
CA VAL A 132 -18.78 -16.48 2.33
C VAL A 132 -17.83 -15.37 2.76
N THR A 133 -17.21 -15.55 3.91
CA THR A 133 -16.18 -14.68 4.45
C THR A 133 -14.81 -15.36 4.37
N ALA A 134 -13.77 -14.60 4.02
CA ALA A 134 -12.41 -15.10 3.95
C ALA A 134 -11.40 -14.11 4.55
N GLY A 135 -10.33 -14.59 5.19
CA GLY A 135 -9.38 -13.67 5.81
C GLY A 135 -8.23 -14.34 6.55
N ALA A 136 -7.33 -13.51 7.08
CA ALA A 136 -6.29 -13.99 7.96
C ALA A 136 -6.77 -14.05 9.41
N ARG A 137 -6.15 -14.91 10.21
CA ARG A 137 -6.55 -15.18 11.59
C ARG A 137 -5.35 -15.45 12.49
N ASP A 138 -5.12 -14.55 13.44
CA ASP A 138 -4.17 -14.75 14.53
C ASP A 138 -4.77 -15.63 15.64
N ALA A 139 -3.93 -16.14 16.53
CA ALA A 139 -4.37 -16.88 17.70
C ALA A 139 -5.31 -16.02 18.57
N GLY A 140 -6.54 -16.49 18.75
CA GLY A 140 -7.58 -15.78 19.51
C GLY A 140 -8.46 -14.83 18.69
N ALA A 141 -8.18 -14.62 17.39
CA ALA A 141 -9.09 -13.91 16.51
C ALA A 141 -10.33 -14.76 16.17
N PRO A 142 -11.52 -14.16 16.02
CA PRO A 142 -12.71 -14.86 15.54
C PRO A 142 -12.50 -15.45 14.15
N ALA A 143 -13.06 -16.64 13.93
CA ALA A 143 -12.98 -17.34 12.65
C ALA A 143 -13.86 -16.67 11.59
N LEU A 144 -13.48 -16.84 10.32
CA LEU A 144 -14.30 -16.58 9.14
C LEU A 144 -14.58 -17.93 8.47
N ASP A 145 -15.43 -17.97 7.44
CA ASP A 145 -15.79 -19.23 6.78
C ASP A 145 -14.58 -19.92 6.15
N ARG A 146 -13.62 -19.13 5.67
CA ARG A 146 -12.32 -19.59 5.17
C ARG A 146 -11.22 -18.75 5.78
N ASP A 147 -10.34 -19.35 6.57
CA ASP A 147 -9.24 -18.62 7.20
C ASP A 147 -7.86 -19.17 6.87
N LEU A 148 -6.89 -18.26 6.95
CA LEU A 148 -5.46 -18.51 6.85
C LEU A 148 -4.79 -18.09 8.18
N PRO A 149 -3.92 -18.90 8.78
CA PRO A 149 -3.15 -18.50 9.95
C PRO A 149 -2.32 -17.23 9.69
N TYR A 150 -2.38 -16.25 10.59
CA TYR A 150 -1.64 -15.00 10.43
C TYR A 150 -0.17 -15.17 10.82
N ALA A 151 0.73 -15.14 9.83
CA ALA A 151 2.17 -15.14 10.05
C ALA A 151 2.74 -13.71 10.09
N HIS A 152 3.32 -13.32 11.24
CA HIS A 152 3.87 -11.97 11.48
C HIS A 152 5.13 -11.65 10.65
N ASP A 153 5.89 -12.66 10.23
CA ASP A 153 7.11 -12.54 9.42
C ASP A 153 6.85 -12.97 7.96
N GLN A 154 5.72 -12.52 7.41
CA GLN A 154 5.32 -12.80 6.03
C GLN A 154 5.19 -11.50 5.25
N HIS A 155 5.54 -11.57 3.96
CA HIS A 155 5.35 -10.49 3.01
C HIS A 155 3.86 -10.21 2.80
N GLU A 156 3.46 -8.94 2.93
CA GLU A 156 2.06 -8.50 2.92
C GLU A 156 1.35 -8.85 1.61
N VAL A 157 1.97 -8.56 0.45
CA VAL A 157 1.41 -8.93 -0.85
C VAL A 157 1.12 -10.43 -0.93
N LEU A 158 2.06 -11.27 -0.48
CA LEU A 158 1.87 -12.73 -0.53
C LEU A 158 0.74 -13.16 0.40
N ARG A 159 0.63 -12.57 1.60
CA ARG A 159 -0.49 -12.85 2.50
C ARG A 159 -1.83 -12.46 1.88
N CYS A 160 -1.92 -11.26 1.30
CA CYS A 160 -3.15 -10.82 0.64
C CYS A 160 -3.52 -11.74 -0.53
N LEU A 161 -2.54 -12.21 -1.30
CA LEU A 161 -2.75 -13.16 -2.38
C LEU A 161 -3.18 -14.55 -1.88
N GLU A 162 -2.62 -15.04 -0.77
CA GLU A 162 -3.06 -16.30 -0.15
C GLU A 162 -4.50 -16.20 0.36
N VAL A 163 -4.87 -15.08 0.98
CA VAL A 163 -6.25 -14.83 1.42
C VAL A 163 -7.20 -14.77 0.21
N ALA A 164 -6.84 -14.09 -0.88
CA ALA A 164 -7.61 -14.12 -2.13
C ALA A 164 -7.69 -15.55 -2.69
N GLY A 165 -6.61 -16.32 -2.58
CA GLY A 165 -6.54 -17.72 -2.94
C GLY A 165 -7.57 -18.59 -2.22
N LEU A 166 -7.97 -18.26 -0.98
CA LEU A 166 -9.01 -19.00 -0.25
C LEU A 166 -10.36 -19.02 -0.98
N VAL A 167 -10.63 -18.04 -1.84
CA VAL A 167 -11.83 -17.95 -2.68
C VAL A 167 -11.53 -18.27 -4.14
N GLY A 168 -10.46 -19.01 -4.43
CA GLY A 168 -10.10 -19.45 -5.78
C GLY A 168 -9.53 -18.36 -6.69
N ALA A 169 -9.22 -17.18 -6.15
CA ALA A 169 -8.58 -16.12 -6.90
C ALA A 169 -7.06 -16.38 -7.01
N VAL A 170 -6.62 -16.81 -8.20
CA VAL A 170 -5.21 -17.08 -8.49
C VAL A 170 -4.48 -15.77 -8.81
N PRO A 171 -3.24 -15.56 -8.31
CA PRO A 171 -2.47 -14.37 -8.62
C PRO A 171 -2.25 -14.20 -10.14
N VAL A 172 -2.63 -13.04 -10.68
CA VAL A 172 -2.36 -12.63 -12.07
C VAL A 172 -1.17 -11.68 -12.18
N GLU A 173 -0.81 -11.04 -11.07
CA GLU A 173 0.38 -10.21 -10.94
C GLU A 173 0.89 -10.23 -9.49
N LEU A 174 2.17 -9.88 -9.31
CA LEU A 174 2.82 -9.81 -8.01
C LEU A 174 3.23 -8.38 -7.62
N ALA A 175 3.54 -7.54 -8.61
CA ALA A 175 3.90 -6.16 -8.38
C ALA A 175 2.62 -5.31 -8.27
N PRO A 176 2.47 -4.48 -7.23
CA PRO A 176 1.36 -3.53 -7.14
C PRO A 176 1.32 -2.59 -8.34
N ARG A 177 0.12 -2.25 -8.81
CA ARG A 177 -0.09 -1.27 -9.89
C ARG A 177 -1.24 -0.34 -9.58
N LEU A 178 -0.99 0.95 -9.71
CA LEU A 178 -2.00 2.00 -9.60
C LEU A 178 -2.02 2.79 -10.91
N ALA A 179 -3.16 2.81 -11.59
CA ALA A 179 -3.32 3.57 -12.82
C ALA A 179 -3.15 5.07 -12.55
N LEU A 180 -2.34 5.77 -13.34
CA LEU A 180 -2.24 7.22 -13.30
C LEU A 180 -3.41 7.84 -14.08
N THR A 181 -4.11 8.82 -13.50
CA THR A 181 -5.20 9.52 -14.18
C THR A 181 -4.68 10.79 -14.87
N PRO A 182 -5.41 11.33 -15.88
CA PRO A 182 -5.08 12.62 -16.47
C PRO A 182 -5.04 13.77 -15.44
N ALA A 183 -5.90 13.72 -14.42
CA ALA A 183 -5.94 14.71 -13.35
C ALA A 183 -4.68 14.67 -12.47
N ASP A 184 -4.18 13.47 -12.15
CA ASP A 184 -2.91 13.32 -11.41
C ASP A 184 -1.74 13.92 -12.20
N ALA A 185 -1.67 13.62 -13.50
CA ALA A 185 -0.63 14.12 -14.39
C ALA A 185 -0.65 15.65 -14.50
N ALA A 186 -1.84 16.23 -14.70
CA ALA A 186 -2.01 17.68 -14.77
C ALA A 186 -1.67 18.38 -13.45
N ALA A 187 -2.06 17.80 -12.31
CA ALA A 187 -1.72 18.34 -10.99
C ALA A 187 -0.21 18.30 -10.71
N ALA A 188 0.49 17.27 -11.19
CA ALA A 188 1.94 17.18 -11.10
C ALA A 188 2.65 18.22 -11.97
N ASP A 189 2.22 18.38 -13.23
CA ASP A 189 2.77 19.37 -14.16
C ASP A 189 2.61 20.81 -13.65
N ALA A 190 1.57 21.08 -12.85
CA ALA A 190 1.33 22.40 -12.27
C ALA A 190 2.32 22.79 -11.14
N VAL A 191 3.00 21.82 -10.52
CA VAL A 191 3.88 22.06 -9.37
C VAL A 191 5.35 21.70 -9.63
N LEU A 192 5.63 20.98 -10.72
CA LEU A 192 6.97 20.57 -11.10
C LEU A 192 7.61 21.56 -12.08
N PRO A 193 8.95 21.73 -12.04
CA PRO A 193 9.64 22.56 -13.01
C PRO A 193 9.56 21.93 -14.41
N ALA A 194 9.32 22.77 -15.42
CA ALA A 194 9.48 22.34 -16.81
C ALA A 194 10.97 22.18 -17.14
N GLY A 195 11.30 21.17 -17.95
CA GLY A 195 12.65 20.98 -18.46
C GLY A 195 13.05 19.51 -18.61
N PRO A 196 14.22 19.26 -19.23
CA PRO A 196 14.71 17.90 -19.47
C PRO A 196 15.42 17.29 -18.25
N ALA A 197 15.72 18.09 -17.22
CA ALA A 197 16.44 17.63 -16.04
C ALA A 197 15.63 16.54 -15.30
N PRO A 198 16.25 15.41 -14.94
CA PRO A 198 15.55 14.35 -14.23
C PRO A 198 15.10 14.83 -12.84
N LEU A 199 13.93 14.36 -12.40
CA LEU A 199 13.40 14.63 -11.07
C LEU A 199 13.63 13.43 -10.16
N VAL A 200 14.05 13.66 -8.92
CA VAL A 200 14.11 12.61 -7.88
C VAL A 200 13.39 13.08 -6.64
N ALA A 201 12.42 12.30 -6.17
CA ALA A 201 11.73 12.60 -4.93
C ALA A 201 12.44 11.98 -3.72
N LEU A 202 12.51 12.74 -2.63
CA LEU A 202 12.92 12.26 -1.32
C LEU A 202 11.72 12.27 -0.37
N HIS A 203 11.52 11.15 0.33
CA HIS A 203 10.53 11.05 1.40
C HIS A 203 11.17 10.54 2.70
N PRO A 204 11.46 11.45 3.66
CA PRO A 204 12.14 11.10 4.91
C PRO A 204 11.19 10.58 6.00
N GLY A 205 9.88 10.59 5.76
CA GLY A 205 8.89 10.14 6.72
C GLY A 205 8.86 8.62 6.91
N ALA A 206 8.46 8.21 8.11
CA ALA A 206 7.98 6.85 8.44
C ALA A 206 7.13 6.92 9.70
N GLN A 207 6.10 6.08 9.83
CA GLN A 207 5.23 6.11 11.02
C GLN A 207 5.98 5.76 12.31
N ASP A 208 6.80 4.73 12.26
CA ASP A 208 7.67 4.34 13.36
C ASP A 208 8.96 5.18 13.28
N PRO A 209 9.24 6.06 14.27
CA PRO A 209 10.44 6.89 14.26
C PRO A 209 11.75 6.09 14.16
N ARG A 210 11.73 4.84 14.62
CA ARG A 210 12.88 3.92 14.54
C ARG A 210 13.26 3.56 13.10
N ARG A 211 12.34 3.76 12.15
CA ARG A 211 12.54 3.51 10.71
C ARG A 211 12.93 4.78 9.93
N ARG A 212 13.11 5.92 10.60
CA ARG A 212 13.46 7.18 9.94
C ARG A 212 14.98 7.29 9.80
N TRP A 213 15.48 7.27 8.57
CA TRP A 213 16.88 7.57 8.30
C TRP A 213 17.19 9.05 8.57
N PRO A 214 18.38 9.42 9.09
CA PRO A 214 18.67 10.79 9.54
C PRO A 214 18.51 11.83 8.42
N ALA A 215 18.03 13.02 8.78
CA ALA A 215 17.88 14.13 7.83
C ALA A 215 19.20 14.51 7.13
N GLY A 216 20.32 14.53 7.86
CA GLY A 216 21.64 14.77 7.27
C GLY A 216 22.05 13.72 6.24
N SER A 217 21.58 12.48 6.37
CA SER A 217 21.82 11.42 5.38
C SER A 217 21.01 11.66 4.10
N PHE A 218 19.74 12.09 4.20
CA PHE A 218 18.96 12.51 3.05
C PHE A 218 19.54 13.78 2.38
N ALA A 219 20.03 14.74 3.16
CA ALA A 219 20.70 15.93 2.64
C ALA A 219 21.95 15.57 1.82
N ALA A 220 22.77 14.64 2.30
CA ALA A 220 23.93 14.15 1.55
C ALA A 220 23.54 13.43 0.24
N VAL A 221 22.43 12.69 0.23
CA VAL A 221 21.87 12.13 -1.02
C VAL A 221 21.39 13.23 -1.95
N ALA A 222 20.69 14.24 -1.44
CA ALA A 222 20.20 15.36 -2.24
C ALA A 222 21.36 16.11 -2.92
N ASP A 223 22.42 16.41 -2.18
CA ASP A 223 23.60 17.10 -2.67
C ASP A 223 24.33 16.29 -3.75
N ALA A 224 24.50 14.97 -3.54
CA ALA A 224 25.10 14.08 -4.52
C ALA A 224 24.28 14.00 -5.82
N LEU A 225 22.95 13.94 -5.73
CA LEU A 225 22.07 13.91 -6.92
C LEU A 225 22.08 15.26 -7.66
N ALA A 226 22.06 16.37 -6.92
CA ALA A 226 22.10 17.70 -7.51
C ALA A 226 23.40 17.97 -8.27
N ALA A 227 24.53 17.42 -7.81
CA ALA A 227 25.81 17.47 -8.52
C ALA A 227 25.75 16.80 -9.91
N GLU A 228 24.85 15.84 -10.10
CA GLU A 228 24.58 15.17 -11.38
C GLU A 228 23.50 15.88 -12.22
N GLY A 229 23.13 17.11 -11.86
CA GLY A 229 22.12 17.91 -12.57
C GLY A 229 20.67 17.45 -12.35
N VAL A 230 20.41 16.71 -11.28
CA VAL A 230 19.07 16.24 -10.90
C VAL A 230 18.32 17.32 -10.11
N HIS A 231 17.03 17.50 -10.40
CA HIS A 231 16.13 18.28 -9.56
C HIS A 231 15.56 17.43 -8.43
N VAL A 232 15.86 17.81 -7.18
CA VAL A 232 15.43 17.07 -6.00
C VAL A 232 14.14 17.66 -5.42
N VAL A 233 13.14 16.80 -5.20
CA VAL A 233 11.81 17.16 -4.70
C VAL A 233 11.58 16.54 -3.33
N LEU A 234 11.19 17.33 -2.33
CA LEU A 234 10.78 16.84 -1.01
C LEU A 234 9.27 16.61 -1.01
N VAL A 235 8.85 15.39 -0.63
CA VAL A 235 7.44 15.01 -0.51
C VAL A 235 7.16 14.42 0.88
N GLY A 236 5.92 14.57 1.33
CA GLY A 236 5.48 14.14 2.65
C GLY A 236 4.25 14.92 3.11
N SER A 237 3.74 14.59 4.29
CA SER A 237 2.57 15.24 4.88
C SER A 237 2.61 15.22 6.41
N GLY A 238 2.00 16.23 7.04
CA GLY A 238 1.92 16.33 8.49
C GLY A 238 3.19 16.92 9.14
N ALA A 239 3.13 17.06 10.46
CA ALA A 239 4.15 17.77 11.24
C ALA A 239 5.52 17.06 11.23
N ASP A 240 5.52 15.73 11.32
CA ASP A 240 6.75 14.94 11.36
C ASP A 240 7.54 15.03 10.05
N ASP A 241 6.86 14.88 8.91
CA ASP A 241 7.49 15.00 7.59
C ASP A 241 7.96 16.43 7.35
N ARG A 242 7.18 17.42 7.81
CA ARG A 242 7.58 18.82 7.75
C ARG A 242 8.86 19.08 8.53
N GLN A 243 8.95 18.59 9.77
CA GLN A 243 10.15 18.72 10.60
C GLN A 243 11.37 18.07 9.94
N ALA A 244 11.19 16.87 9.36
CA ALA A 244 12.26 16.18 8.66
C ALA A 244 12.72 16.96 7.40
N ALA A 245 11.79 17.51 6.62
CA ALA A 245 12.10 18.30 5.44
C ALA A 245 12.83 19.60 5.77
N ASP A 246 12.41 20.32 6.82
CA ASP A 246 13.12 21.52 7.29
C ASP A 246 14.56 21.19 7.72
N ALA A 247 14.77 20.06 8.40
CA ALA A 247 16.10 19.60 8.79
C ALA A 247 16.97 19.21 7.58
N ILE A 248 16.39 18.61 6.54
CA ILE A 248 17.10 18.30 5.29
C ILE A 248 17.51 19.59 4.58
N ARG A 249 16.59 20.55 4.45
CA ARG A 249 16.86 21.85 3.80
C ARG A 249 17.93 22.65 4.54
N ALA A 250 18.00 22.55 5.87
CA ALA A 250 19.05 23.20 6.65
C ALA A 250 20.43 22.55 6.49
N ALA A 251 20.49 21.25 6.17
CA ALA A 251 21.72 20.48 6.07
C ALA A 251 22.24 20.30 4.62
N SER A 252 21.37 20.49 3.62
CA SER A 252 21.68 20.34 2.18
C SER A 252 22.16 21.66 1.59
N SER A 253 23.16 21.57 0.72
CA SER A 253 23.64 22.71 -0.07
C SER A 253 22.90 22.86 -1.41
N ALA A 254 22.20 21.82 -1.86
CA ALA A 254 21.43 21.82 -3.09
C ALA A 254 20.10 22.60 -3.00
N PRO A 255 19.63 23.21 -4.10
CA PRO A 255 18.27 23.72 -4.18
C PRO A 255 17.26 22.57 -4.17
N LEU A 256 16.33 22.56 -3.21
CA LEU A 256 15.29 21.54 -3.07
C LEU A 256 13.91 22.12 -3.34
N LEU A 257 13.11 21.44 -4.16
CA LEU A 257 11.70 21.76 -4.35
C LEU A 257 10.87 21.17 -3.20
N ASP A 258 10.36 22.03 -2.33
CA ASP A 258 9.55 21.62 -1.18
C ASP A 258 8.05 21.54 -1.53
N LEU A 259 7.53 20.31 -1.58
CA LEU A 259 6.11 20.01 -1.78
C LEU A 259 5.47 19.35 -0.53
N VAL A 260 6.15 19.37 0.61
CA VAL A 260 5.65 18.72 1.84
C VAL A 260 4.38 19.42 2.33
N GLY A 261 3.31 18.65 2.52
CA GLY A 261 1.99 19.16 2.92
C GLY A 261 1.25 19.94 1.84
N ARG A 262 1.75 19.96 0.60
CA ARG A 262 1.18 20.74 -0.51
C ARG A 262 0.48 19.90 -1.58
N LEU A 263 0.49 18.57 -1.43
CA LEU A 263 -0.02 17.63 -2.43
C LEU A 263 -1.19 16.83 -1.88
N PRO A 264 -2.38 16.86 -2.52
CA PRO A 264 -3.35 15.78 -2.34
C PRO A 264 -2.78 14.46 -2.90
N LEU A 265 -3.35 13.32 -2.50
CA LEU A 265 -2.81 12.00 -2.83
C LEU A 265 -2.72 11.72 -4.34
N GLY A 266 -3.70 12.17 -5.13
CA GLY A 266 -3.65 12.07 -6.60
C GLY A 266 -2.48 12.86 -7.20
N ALA A 267 -2.28 14.10 -6.75
CA ALA A 267 -1.14 14.92 -7.17
C ALA A 267 0.20 14.31 -6.73
N LEU A 268 0.26 13.70 -5.54
CA LEU A 268 1.43 12.93 -5.11
C LEU A 268 1.71 11.76 -6.07
N ALA A 269 0.70 10.98 -6.45
CA ALA A 269 0.87 9.90 -7.42
C ALA A 269 1.44 10.41 -8.76
N GLY A 270 0.93 11.55 -9.25
CA GLY A 270 1.47 12.21 -10.45
C GLY A 270 2.90 12.69 -10.30
N VAL A 271 3.24 13.36 -9.19
CA VAL A 271 4.61 13.81 -8.91
C VAL A 271 5.56 12.62 -8.88
N LEU A 272 5.22 11.56 -8.16
CA LEU A 272 6.05 10.35 -8.08
C LEU A 272 6.21 9.69 -9.45
N ALA A 273 5.17 9.65 -10.28
CA ALA A 273 5.22 9.10 -11.63
C ALA A 273 6.12 9.91 -12.59
N ARG A 274 6.30 11.22 -12.34
CA ARG A 274 7.23 12.07 -13.09
C ARG A 274 8.67 11.98 -12.60
N CYS A 275 8.89 11.49 -11.38
CA CYS A 275 10.23 11.25 -10.88
C CYS A 275 10.89 10.05 -11.59
N ARG A 276 12.19 10.17 -11.83
CA ARG A 276 13.04 9.11 -12.35
C ARG A 276 13.22 7.99 -11.32
N LEU A 277 13.37 8.38 -10.06
CA LEU A 277 13.36 7.48 -8.91
C LEU A 277 12.90 8.21 -7.63
N VAL A 278 12.61 7.44 -6.60
CA VAL A 278 12.28 7.93 -5.25
C VAL A 278 13.26 7.33 -4.24
N VAL A 279 13.85 8.16 -3.39
CA VAL A 279 14.61 7.70 -2.23
C VAL A 279 13.79 7.93 -0.97
N ALA A 280 13.52 6.88 -0.21
CA ALA A 280 12.60 6.98 0.92
C ALA A 280 12.89 5.94 2.00
N ASN A 281 12.41 6.18 3.21
CA ASN A 281 12.23 5.10 4.19
C ASN A 281 11.11 4.14 3.74
N ASP A 282 10.91 3.04 4.47
CA ASP A 282 9.71 2.21 4.32
C ASP A 282 8.45 3.00 4.70
N SER A 283 7.80 3.59 3.68
CA SER A 283 6.70 4.53 3.83
C SER A 283 5.66 4.40 2.71
N GLY A 284 4.44 4.88 2.95
CA GLY A 284 3.37 4.89 1.96
C GLY A 284 3.77 5.50 0.60
N PRO A 285 4.41 6.68 0.55
CA PRO A 285 4.88 7.25 -0.72
C PRO A 285 5.91 6.39 -1.46
N ARG A 286 6.75 5.63 -0.77
CA ARG A 286 7.66 4.65 -1.41
C ARG A 286 6.88 3.53 -2.10
N HIS A 287 5.87 2.99 -1.42
CA HIS A 287 4.97 1.98 -1.97
C HIS A 287 4.19 2.53 -3.17
N LEU A 288 3.63 3.74 -3.05
CA LEU A 288 2.92 4.41 -4.13
C LEU A 288 3.83 4.64 -5.35
N ALA A 289 5.08 5.03 -5.16
CA ALA A 289 6.06 5.19 -6.23
C ALA A 289 6.26 3.88 -7.02
N GLU A 290 6.38 2.75 -6.32
CA GLU A 290 6.45 1.43 -6.96
C GLU A 290 5.18 1.12 -7.75
N ALA A 291 4.00 1.41 -7.18
CA ALA A 291 2.71 1.16 -7.82
C ALA A 291 2.48 1.98 -9.09
N VAL A 292 3.02 3.19 -9.18
CA VAL A 292 2.95 4.03 -10.39
C VAL A 292 4.12 3.79 -11.36
N GLY A 293 4.97 2.80 -11.09
CA GLY A 293 6.06 2.36 -11.99
C GLY A 293 7.41 3.06 -11.78
N THR A 294 7.52 3.94 -10.79
CA THR A 294 8.74 4.70 -10.49
C THR A 294 9.77 3.83 -9.77
N ALA A 295 11.04 3.98 -10.13
CA ALA A 295 12.14 3.29 -9.47
C ALA A 295 12.29 3.76 -8.01
N THR A 296 12.75 2.89 -7.12
CA THR A 296 12.89 3.27 -5.70
C THR A 296 14.21 2.82 -5.12
N VAL A 297 14.81 3.65 -4.27
CA VAL A 297 15.85 3.23 -3.32
C VAL A 297 15.24 3.37 -1.92
N GLY A 298 14.93 2.24 -1.30
CA GLY A 298 14.29 2.23 0.02
C GLY A 298 15.29 1.95 1.15
N VAL A 299 15.18 2.69 2.24
CA VAL A 299 15.90 2.43 3.50
C VAL A 299 15.00 1.62 4.42
N PHE A 300 15.44 0.41 4.80
CA PHE A 300 14.65 -0.55 5.54
C PHE A 300 15.31 -0.98 6.85
N LEU A 301 14.48 -1.23 7.85
CA LEU A 301 14.81 -2.15 8.93
C LEU A 301 14.56 -3.58 8.41
N GLU A 302 15.42 -4.54 8.75
CA GLU A 302 15.35 -5.93 8.24
C GLU A 302 13.95 -6.56 8.31
N ARG A 303 13.28 -6.48 9.46
CA ARG A 303 11.92 -7.04 9.61
C ARG A 303 10.92 -6.41 8.64
N ASN A 304 11.03 -5.10 8.43
CA ASN A 304 10.16 -4.36 7.52
C ASN A 304 10.44 -4.69 6.05
N LEU A 305 11.68 -5.02 5.72
CA LEU A 305 12.01 -5.54 4.40
C LEU A 305 11.31 -6.88 4.13
N LEU A 306 11.21 -7.76 5.13
CA LEU A 306 10.50 -9.04 4.98
C LEU A 306 9.00 -8.84 4.73
N ASN A 307 8.39 -7.87 5.42
CA ASN A 307 6.95 -7.64 5.33
C ASN A 307 6.55 -6.82 4.08
N ALA A 308 7.37 -5.85 3.69
CA ALA A 308 6.96 -4.78 2.78
C ALA A 308 8.05 -4.41 1.75
N GLY A 309 9.13 -5.18 1.67
CA GLY A 309 10.16 -4.97 0.66
C GLY A 309 9.64 -5.21 -0.76
N PRO A 310 10.17 -4.56 -1.79
CA PRO A 310 9.73 -4.79 -3.16
C PRO A 310 10.05 -6.23 -3.62
N LEU A 311 9.19 -6.91 -4.35
CA LEU A 311 9.50 -8.28 -4.79
C LEU A 311 10.65 -8.32 -5.81
N GLY A 312 10.72 -7.31 -6.69
CA GLY A 312 11.76 -7.15 -7.70
C GLY A 312 12.93 -6.28 -7.25
N ARG A 313 14.16 -6.62 -7.66
CA ARG A 313 15.39 -5.90 -7.27
C ARG A 313 16.01 -5.03 -8.36
N ARG A 314 15.64 -5.24 -9.62
CA ARG A 314 16.21 -4.50 -10.75
C ARG A 314 15.87 -3.01 -10.70
N ARG A 315 14.59 -2.69 -10.46
CA ARG A 315 14.06 -1.33 -10.39
C ARG A 315 14.00 -0.78 -8.96
N HIS A 316 13.90 -1.66 -7.97
CA HIS A 316 13.74 -1.27 -6.58
C HIS A 316 14.92 -1.77 -5.75
N ARG A 317 15.81 -0.84 -5.41
CA ARG A 317 17.00 -1.08 -4.60
C ARG A 317 16.67 -0.92 -3.12
N VAL A 318 17.41 -1.63 -2.28
CA VAL A 318 17.25 -1.57 -0.83
C VAL A 318 18.58 -1.37 -0.14
N ALA A 319 18.56 -0.47 0.84
CA ALA A 319 19.62 -0.30 1.82
C ALA A 319 19.03 -0.70 3.18
N VAL A 320 19.68 -1.63 3.86
CA VAL A 320 19.06 -2.36 4.98
C VAL A 320 19.89 -2.20 6.23
N SER A 321 19.23 -1.90 7.34
CA SER A 321 19.79 -2.07 8.67
C SER A 321 19.36 -3.40 9.26
N THR A 322 20.35 -4.17 9.73
CA THR A 322 20.15 -5.40 10.52
C THR A 322 20.20 -5.14 12.02
N ARG A 323 20.23 -3.88 12.45
CA ARG A 323 20.27 -3.52 13.87
C ARG A 323 18.97 -3.89 14.57
N THR A 324 19.07 -4.61 15.67
CA THR A 324 17.90 -5.04 16.47
C THR A 324 17.90 -4.44 17.87
N ASP A 325 19.05 -4.05 18.40
CA ASP A 325 19.20 -3.44 19.71
C ASP A 325 18.90 -1.93 19.68
N CYS A 326 18.21 -1.46 20.73
CA CYS A 326 18.04 -0.02 20.93
C CYS A 326 19.40 0.66 21.17
N PRO A 327 19.76 1.72 20.43
CA PRO A 327 21.03 2.42 20.63
C PRO A 327 21.14 3.19 21.95
N VAL A 328 20.06 3.27 22.73
CA VAL A 328 20.03 3.96 24.03
C VAL A 328 20.16 2.96 25.18
N CYS A 329 19.34 1.91 25.20
CA CYS A 329 19.23 1.00 26.34
C CYS A 329 19.60 -0.46 26.03
N GLY A 330 19.98 -0.79 24.79
CA GLY A 330 20.38 -2.15 24.39
C GLY A 330 19.25 -3.18 24.28
N THR A 331 18.00 -2.83 24.62
CA THR A 331 16.86 -3.75 24.51
C THR A 331 16.67 -4.25 23.07
N ASP A 332 16.57 -5.57 22.88
CA ASP A 332 16.25 -6.20 21.59
C ASP A 332 14.81 -5.84 21.18
N GLN A 333 14.71 -4.94 20.21
CA GLN A 333 13.46 -4.39 19.68
C GLN A 333 12.64 -5.41 18.89
N ARG A 334 13.18 -6.60 18.59
CA ARG A 334 12.39 -7.70 18.01
C ARG A 334 11.53 -8.41 19.05
N ARG A 335 11.97 -8.42 20.31
CA ARG A 335 11.27 -9.11 21.40
C ARG A 335 10.33 -8.19 22.16
N SER A 336 10.77 -6.96 22.41
CA SER A 336 9.99 -5.97 23.16
C SER A 336 10.33 -4.55 22.73
N ARG A 337 9.31 -3.71 22.52
CA ARG A 337 9.49 -2.29 22.23
C ARG A 337 9.78 -1.54 23.53
N CYS A 338 10.92 -0.85 23.57
CA CYS A 338 11.20 0.11 24.64
C CYS A 338 10.60 1.49 24.32
N GLY A 339 10.59 2.41 25.29
CA GLY A 339 10.07 3.78 25.10
C GLY A 339 10.95 4.74 24.29
N HIS A 340 12.09 4.28 23.75
CA HIS A 340 12.98 5.11 22.95
C HIS A 340 12.67 5.05 21.46
N ASP A 341 12.64 6.21 20.82
CA ASP A 341 12.32 6.38 19.39
C ASP A 341 13.56 6.66 18.52
N ARG A 342 14.74 6.23 18.98
CA ARG A 342 15.97 6.38 18.19
C ARG A 342 15.94 5.51 16.95
N SER A 343 16.39 6.09 15.84
CA SER A 343 16.49 5.40 14.55
C SER A 343 17.36 4.15 14.64
N LEU A 344 16.80 3.02 14.24
CA LEU A 344 17.51 1.75 14.05
C LEU A 344 18.11 1.64 12.65
N VAL A 345 17.69 2.50 11.72
CA VAL A 345 18.23 2.56 10.36
C VAL A 345 19.34 3.59 10.20
N ALA A 346 19.66 4.37 11.25
CA ALA A 346 20.71 5.40 11.21
C ALA A 346 22.09 4.91 10.74
N GLY A 347 22.42 3.63 10.95
CA GLY A 347 23.68 3.03 10.50
C GLY A 347 23.75 2.69 9.01
N VAL A 348 22.65 2.83 8.25
CA VAL A 348 22.66 2.57 6.80
C VAL A 348 23.60 3.58 6.11
N PRO A 349 24.64 3.14 5.39
CA PRO A 349 25.61 4.05 4.79
C PRO A 349 25.01 4.90 3.66
N VAL A 350 25.31 6.21 3.68
CA VAL A 350 24.89 7.14 2.62
C VAL A 350 25.41 6.70 1.25
N GLY A 351 26.68 6.26 1.18
CA GLY A 351 27.29 5.79 -0.06
C GLY A 351 26.53 4.65 -0.72
N THR A 352 25.96 3.72 0.06
CA THR A 352 25.11 2.63 -0.47
C THR A 352 23.85 3.16 -1.16
N VAL A 353 23.21 4.16 -0.56
CA VAL A 353 21.98 4.77 -1.09
C VAL A 353 22.29 5.62 -2.33
N VAL A 354 23.36 6.41 -2.29
CA VAL A 354 23.82 7.24 -3.42
C VAL A 354 24.19 6.36 -4.60
N ALA A 355 25.04 5.34 -4.42
CA ALA A 355 25.44 4.44 -5.50
C ALA A 355 24.23 3.78 -6.16
N ALA A 356 23.28 3.26 -5.36
CA ALA A 356 22.05 2.67 -5.87
C ALA A 356 21.17 3.67 -6.65
N ALA A 357 21.12 4.93 -6.21
CA ALA A 357 20.36 5.98 -6.90
C ALA A 357 21.02 6.35 -8.24
N LEU A 358 22.34 6.56 -8.26
CA LEU A 358 23.10 6.89 -9.46
C LEU A 358 23.01 5.77 -10.52
N GLU A 359 23.17 4.50 -10.12
CA GLU A 359 22.98 3.36 -11.04
C GLU A 359 21.58 3.34 -11.69
N LEU A 360 20.54 3.67 -10.92
CA LEU A 360 19.17 3.72 -11.43
C LEU A 360 18.94 4.92 -12.36
N LEU A 361 19.63 6.05 -12.13
CA LEU A 361 19.59 7.20 -13.03
C LEU A 361 20.19 6.85 -14.40
N GLU A 362 21.43 6.33 -14.41
CA GLU A 362 22.19 5.97 -15.61
C GLU A 362 21.50 4.88 -16.44
N GLY A 363 20.95 3.86 -15.78
CA GLY A 363 20.45 2.65 -16.44
C GLY A 363 19.19 2.80 -17.32
N GLY A 364 18.72 4.02 -17.59
CA GLY A 364 17.57 4.30 -18.47
C GLY A 364 16.29 3.48 -18.18
N GLY A 365 16.13 2.94 -16.95
CA GLY A 365 15.18 1.88 -16.61
C GLY A 365 13.80 2.07 -17.26
N PRO A 366 13.22 1.03 -17.89
CA PRO A 366 12.13 1.18 -18.87
C PRO A 366 10.93 1.92 -18.27
N ALA A 367 10.32 2.87 -18.97
CA ALA A 367 9.02 3.40 -18.58
C ALA A 367 8.01 2.25 -18.64
N VAL A 368 7.64 1.67 -17.50
CA VAL A 368 6.47 0.81 -17.44
C VAL A 368 5.33 1.80 -17.23
N HIS A 369 4.40 1.84 -18.18
CA HIS A 369 3.43 2.91 -18.41
C HIS A 369 3.89 4.00 -19.40
N ALA A 370 4.36 3.60 -20.59
CA ALA A 370 3.71 4.20 -21.76
C ALA A 370 2.21 4.03 -21.53
N ALA A 371 1.47 5.14 -21.44
CA ALA A 371 0.05 5.18 -21.14
C ALA A 371 -0.63 3.94 -21.70
N ALA A 372 -1.22 3.11 -20.83
CA ALA A 372 -2.23 2.18 -21.30
C ALA A 372 -3.23 3.07 -22.04
N ALA A 373 -3.23 2.99 -23.36
CA ALA A 373 -4.23 3.62 -24.19
C ALA A 373 -5.55 3.25 -23.53
N ALA A 374 -6.33 4.25 -23.15
CA ALA A 374 -7.61 4.07 -22.49
C ALA A 374 -8.37 2.99 -23.26
N GLU A 375 -8.55 1.81 -22.66
CA GLU A 375 -9.58 0.90 -23.12
C GLU A 375 -10.88 1.70 -23.00
N GLU A 376 -11.53 1.92 -24.14
CA GLU A 376 -12.79 2.63 -24.21
C GLU A 376 -13.75 2.06 -23.16
N PRO A 377 -14.46 2.91 -22.41
CA PRO A 377 -15.45 2.42 -21.46
C PRO A 377 -16.46 1.56 -22.23
N ARG A 378 -16.57 0.28 -21.86
CA ARG A 378 -17.59 -0.61 -22.41
C ARG A 378 -18.96 0.04 -22.21
N PRO A 379 -19.79 0.16 -23.26
CA PRO A 379 -21.12 0.75 -23.12
C PRO A 379 -21.94 -0.08 -22.13
N ALA A 380 -22.58 0.61 -21.20
CA ALA A 380 -23.52 0.01 -20.26
C ALA A 380 -24.54 -0.84 -21.01
N GLN A 381 -24.58 -2.15 -20.74
CA GLN A 381 -25.62 -3.01 -21.27
C GLN A 381 -26.96 -2.57 -20.67
N GLN A 382 -27.85 -2.07 -21.52
CA GLN A 382 -29.23 -1.79 -21.12
C GLN A 382 -29.90 -3.09 -20.66
N PRO A 383 -30.69 -3.07 -19.57
CA PRO A 383 -31.44 -4.24 -19.15
C PRO A 383 -32.41 -4.64 -20.27
N GLY A 384 -32.23 -5.87 -20.76
CA GLY A 384 -33.04 -6.45 -21.83
C GLY A 384 -34.52 -6.38 -21.50
N ARG A 385 -35.29 -5.71 -22.36
CA ARG A 385 -36.75 -5.76 -22.38
C ARG A 385 -37.16 -7.23 -22.56
N ARG A 386 -37.78 -7.81 -21.53
CA ARG A 386 -38.58 -9.02 -21.68
C ARG A 386 -39.68 -8.75 -22.70
N ALA A 387 -39.57 -9.36 -23.87
CA ALA A 387 -40.69 -9.44 -24.81
C ALA A 387 -41.72 -10.42 -24.22
N ALA A 388 -42.90 -9.90 -23.90
CA ALA A 388 -44.08 -10.73 -23.70
C ALA A 388 -44.49 -11.32 -25.06
N ARG A 389 -44.57 -12.64 -25.13
CA ARG A 389 -45.50 -13.39 -25.99
C ARG A 389 -45.67 -14.79 -25.43
#